data_AF-A0A8S9VVH6-F1
#
_entry.id   AF-A0A8S9VVH6-F1
#
_cell.length_a   1.000
_cell.length_b   1.000
_cell.length_c   1.000
_cell.angle_alpha   90.00
_cell.angle_beta   90.00
_cell.angle_gamma   90.00
#
_symmetry.space_group_name_H-M   'P 1'
#
loop_
_entity.id
_entity.type
_entity.pdbx_description
1 polymer ?
#
loop_
_entity_poly.entity_id
_entity_poly.type
_entity_poly.pdbx_seq_one_letter_code
_entity_poly.pdbx_strand_id
1 'polypeptide(L)'
;MRRDETNLRKTVLKMFLNGDTYTTNDIYNNLVQHGFDVNYRGVSAMVGLMNTRLGILRIDVTREHNHYSLKDDFKDIVQGVLDNF
;
A
#
# COMPACT_ATOMS: atom_id res chain seq x y z
N MET A 1 15.28 13.71 -6.61
CA MET A 1 14.71 12.52 -7.29
C MET A 1 13.65 11.76 -6.45
N ARG A 2 13.01 12.35 -5.42
CA ARG A 2 12.20 11.58 -4.43
C ARG A 2 10.69 11.89 -4.39
N ARG A 3 10.17 12.76 -5.27
CA ARG A 3 8.76 13.19 -5.20
C ARG A 3 7.79 12.10 -5.63
N ASP A 4 8.09 11.38 -6.71
CA ASP A 4 7.19 10.37 -7.27
C ASP A 4 7.09 9.12 -6.38
N GLU A 5 8.20 8.69 -5.78
CA GLU A 5 8.20 7.59 -4.79
C GLU A 5 7.41 7.92 -3.53
N THR A 6 7.38 9.20 -3.13
CA THR A 6 6.56 9.67 -2.00
C THR A 6 5.08 9.69 -2.38
N ASN A 7 4.74 10.20 -3.57
CA ASN A 7 3.37 10.21 -4.06
C ASN A 7 2.81 8.79 -4.27
N LEU A 8 3.63 7.87 -4.77
CA LEU A 8 3.26 6.46 -4.95
C LEU A 8 2.92 5.78 -3.61
N ARG A 9 3.81 5.90 -2.61
CA ARG A 9 3.56 5.34 -1.28
C ARG A 9 2.37 6.02 -0.59
N LYS A 10 2.17 7.33 -0.80
CA LYS A 10 1.01 8.08 -0.30
C LYS A 10 -0.29 7.52 -0.87
N THR A 11 -0.35 7.26 -2.17
CA THR A 11 -1.52 6.67 -2.83
C THR A 11 -1.83 5.27 -2.28
N VAL A 12 -0.82 4.43 -2.09
CA VAL A 12 -1.02 3.09 -1.52
C VAL A 12 -1.50 3.15 -0.07
N LEU A 13 -0.93 4.02 0.77
CA LEU A 13 -1.39 4.19 2.15
C LEU A 13 -2.84 4.68 2.23
N LYS A 14 -3.26 5.56 1.31
CA LYS A 14 -4.64 6.03 1.21
C LYS A 14 -5.63 4.91 0.88
N MET A 15 -5.25 3.96 0.00
CA MET A 15 -6.10 2.80 -0.26
C MET A 15 -6.41 2.05 1.05
N PHE A 16 -5.37 1.78 1.83
CA PHE A 16 -5.48 1.00 3.06
C PHE A 16 -6.27 1.68 4.20
N LEU A 17 -6.43 3.01 4.18
CA LEU A 17 -7.26 3.71 5.17
C LEU A 17 -8.75 3.41 5.04
N ASN A 18 -9.22 3.00 3.86
CA ASN A 18 -10.63 2.70 3.63
C ASN A 18 -11.10 1.45 4.40
N GLY A 19 -10.17 0.69 5.00
CA GLY A 19 -10.48 -0.49 5.81
C GLY A 19 -10.69 -1.78 5.01
N ASP A 20 -10.58 -1.71 3.69
CA ASP A 20 -10.68 -2.86 2.81
C ASP A 20 -9.41 -3.72 2.81
N THR A 21 -9.54 -4.89 2.21
CA THR A 21 -8.44 -5.80 1.93
C THR A 21 -8.10 -5.78 0.44
N TYR A 22 -6.81 -5.69 0.11
CA TYR A 22 -6.33 -5.56 -1.26
C TYR A 22 -5.26 -6.59 -1.57
N THR A 23 -5.25 -7.10 -2.79
CA THR A 23 -4.14 -7.89 -3.35
C THR A 23 -3.07 -6.98 -3.95
N THR A 24 -1.90 -7.53 -4.26
CA THR A 24 -0.88 -6.82 -5.05
C THR A 24 -1.43 -6.32 -6.39
N ASN A 25 -2.36 -7.08 -6.99
CA ASN A 25 -2.97 -6.73 -8.26
C ASN A 25 -3.90 -5.52 -8.12
N ASP A 26 -4.68 -5.45 -7.04
CA ASP A 26 -5.55 -4.30 -6.76
C ASP A 26 -4.73 -3.02 -6.57
N ILE A 27 -3.63 -3.12 -5.81
CA ILE A 27 -2.70 -2.00 -5.58
C ILE A 27 -2.05 -1.56 -6.90
N TYR A 28 -1.59 -2.52 -7.72
CA TYR A 28 -1.00 -2.23 -9.03
C TYR A 28 -2.00 -1.50 -9.94
N ASN A 29 -3.22 -2.04 -10.07
CA ASN A 29 -4.26 -1.46 -10.92
C ASN A 29 -4.65 -0.05 -10.46
N ASN A 30 -4.75 0.17 -9.15
CA ASN A 30 -5.03 1.49 -8.60
C ASN A 30 -3.92 2.50 -8.95
N LEU A 31 -2.64 2.11 -8.84
CA LEU A 31 -1.53 2.99 -9.21
C LEU A 31 -1.52 3.32 -10.71
N VAL A 32 -1.77 2.34 -11.58
CA VAL A 32 -1.88 2.57 -13.02
C VAL A 32 -3.04 3.51 -13.34
N GLN A 33 -4.20 3.33 -12.68
CA GLN A 33 -5.36 4.23 -12.83
C GLN A 33 -5.07 5.68 -12.40
N HIS A 34 -4.16 5.88 -11.45
CA HIS A 34 -3.69 7.21 -11.04
C HIS A 34 -2.57 7.77 -11.94
N GLY A 35 -2.20 7.07 -13.02
CA GLY A 35 -1.21 7.51 -13.99
C GLY A 35 0.24 7.29 -13.59
N PHE A 36 0.50 6.46 -12.57
CA PHE A 36 1.88 6.11 -12.20
C PHE A 36 2.48 5.14 -13.22
N ASP A 37 3.69 5.44 -13.69
CA ASP A 37 4.50 4.51 -14.51
C ASP A 37 5.18 3.49 -13.59
N VAL A 38 4.46 2.40 -13.31
CA VAL A 38 4.91 1.32 -12.43
C VAL A 38 4.79 -0.02 -13.13
N ASN A 39 5.64 -0.97 -12.74
CA ASN A 39 5.49 -2.37 -13.12
C ASN A 39 5.08 -3.21 -11.91
N TYR A 40 4.40 -4.32 -12.17
CA TYR A 40 3.88 -5.22 -11.14
C TYR A 40 4.95 -5.72 -10.16
N ARG A 41 6.16 -6.05 -10.66
CA ARG A 41 7.26 -6.53 -9.80
C ARG A 41 7.72 -5.45 -8.81
N GLY A 42 7.82 -4.20 -9.26
CA GLY A 42 8.14 -3.06 -8.42
C GLY A 42 7.09 -2.81 -7.33
N VAL A 43 5.81 -2.89 -7.69
CA VAL A 43 4.70 -2.80 -6.73
C VAL A 43 4.75 -3.94 -5.72
N SER A 44 4.94 -5.18 -6.17
CA SER A 44 5.06 -6.35 -5.29
C SER A 44 6.20 -6.20 -4.28
N ALA A 45 7.38 -5.75 -4.72
CA ALA A 45 8.51 -5.49 -3.84
C ALA A 45 8.21 -4.36 -2.83
N MET A 46 7.58 -3.28 -3.28
CA MET A 46 7.23 -2.14 -2.44
C MET A 46 6.22 -2.51 -1.34
N VAL A 47 5.16 -3.26 -1.68
CA VAL A 47 4.17 -3.73 -0.69
C VAL A 47 4.81 -4.73 0.28
N GLY A 48 5.66 -5.64 -0.22
CA GLY A 48 6.42 -6.55 0.62
C GLY A 48 7.34 -5.83 1.62
N LEU A 49 8.02 -4.77 1.18
CA LEU A 49 8.84 -3.92 2.06
C LEU A 49 8.00 -3.15 3.08
N MET A 50 6.84 -2.61 2.68
CA MET A 50 5.93 -1.95 3.63
C MET A 50 5.47 -2.91 4.71
N ASN A 51 5.10 -4.16 4.35
CA ASN A 51 4.73 -5.16 5.33
C ASN A 51 5.89 -5.52 6.28
N THR A 52 7.07 -5.84 5.72
CA THR A 52 8.21 -6.35 6.52
C THR A 52 8.93 -5.28 7.33
N ARG A 53 8.97 -4.03 6.85
CA ARG A 53 9.71 -2.95 7.53
C ARG A 53 8.83 -2.07 8.43
N LEU A 54 7.59 -1.81 8.03
CA LEU A 54 6.69 -0.95 8.83
C LEU A 54 5.83 -1.79 9.78
N GLY A 55 5.53 -3.05 9.43
CA GLY A 55 4.73 -3.94 10.26
C GLY A 55 3.28 -3.50 10.46
N ILE A 56 2.81 -2.50 9.69
CA ILE A 56 1.48 -1.90 9.81
C ILE A 56 0.40 -2.70 9.07
N LEU A 57 0.80 -3.52 8.11
CA LEU A 57 -0.13 -4.34 7.34
C LEU A 57 -0.32 -5.70 8.02
N ARG A 58 -1.55 -6.21 7.93
CA ARG A 58 -1.88 -7.62 8.10
C ARG A 58 -1.76 -8.28 6.72
N ILE A 59 -1.22 -9.50 6.69
CA ILE A 59 -1.25 -10.34 5.50
C ILE A 59 -2.06 -11.60 5.82
N ASP A 60 -3.13 -11.81 5.07
CA ASP A 60 -3.80 -13.10 5.00
C ASP A 60 -3.27 -13.83 3.74
N VAL A 61 -2.41 -14.83 3.98
CA VAL A 61 -1.79 -15.64 2.92
C VAL A 61 -2.81 -16.68 2.47
N THR A 62 -3.33 -16.51 1.25
CA THR A 62 -4.20 -17.52 0.61
C THR A 62 -3.39 -18.35 -0.40
N ARG A 63 -4.01 -19.40 -0.97
CA ARG A 63 -3.35 -20.24 -1.99
C ARG A 63 -3.10 -19.51 -3.31
N GLU A 64 -3.87 -18.47 -3.61
CA GLU A 64 -3.78 -17.74 -4.88
C GLU A 64 -3.03 -16.42 -4.71
N HIS A 65 -3.51 -15.56 -3.82
CA HIS A 65 -2.99 -14.20 -3.65
C HIS A 65 -2.89 -13.79 -2.18
N ASN A 66 -1.83 -13.06 -1.85
CA ASN A 66 -1.71 -12.40 -0.57
C ASN A 66 -2.71 -11.25 -0.50
N HIS A 67 -3.42 -11.20 0.61
CA HIS A 67 -4.40 -10.17 0.91
C HIS A 67 -3.82 -9.26 2.00
N TYR A 68 -3.74 -7.97 1.70
CA TYR A 68 -3.15 -6.95 2.56
C TYR A 68 -4.24 -6.05 3.11
N SER A 69 -4.20 -5.77 4.41
CA SER A 69 -5.08 -4.79 5.06
C SER A 69 -4.33 -4.00 6.12
N LEU A 70 -4.79 -2.79 6.45
CA LEU A 70 -4.21 -2.02 7.55
C LEU A 70 -4.66 -2.60 8.88
N LYS A 71 -3.72 -2.79 9.82
CA LYS A 71 -4.06 -3.10 11.20
C LYS A 71 -4.81 -1.93 11.82
N ASP A 72 -5.90 -2.20 12.54
CA ASP A 72 -6.77 -1.16 13.10
C ASP A 72 -6.03 -0.16 13.98
N ASP A 73 -5.10 -0.64 14.83
CA ASP A 73 -4.29 0.19 15.73
C ASP A 73 -3.39 1.21 15.00
N PHE A 74 -3.19 1.06 13.69
CA PHE A 74 -2.37 1.94 12.87
C PHE A 74 -3.19 2.91 12.01
N LYS A 75 -4.53 2.85 12.02
CA LYS A 75 -5.39 3.75 11.22
C LYS A 75 -5.13 5.21 11.55
N ASP A 76 -5.18 5.58 12.83
CA ASP A 76 -4.98 6.97 13.26
C ASP A 76 -3.56 7.46 12.96
N ILE A 77 -2.55 6.60 13.11
CA ILE A 77 -1.16 6.92 12.81
C ILE A 77 -0.98 7.18 11.30
N VAL A 78 -1.53 6.31 10.45
CA VAL A 78 -1.46 6.45 9.00
C VAL A 78 -2.21 7.70 8.54
N GLN A 79 -3.39 7.98 9.11
CA GLN A 79 -4.14 9.20 8.83
C GLN A 79 -3.32 10.44 9.18
N GLY A 80 -2.77 10.51 10.40
CA GLY A 80 -1.94 11.65 10.83
C GLY A 80 -0.69 11.84 9.97
N VAL A 81 -0.07 10.75 9.51
CA VAL A 81 1.06 10.84 8.56
C VAL A 81 0.61 11.45 7.24
N LEU A 82 -0.53 11.03 6.70
CA LEU A 82 -1.04 11.51 5.40
C LEU A 82 -1.50 12.96 5.42
N ASP A 83 -1.99 13.44 6.55
CA ASP A 83 -2.42 14.84 6.76
C ASP A 83 -1.22 15.80 6.86
N ASN A 84 -0.07 15.30 7.30
CA ASN A 84 1.17 16.08 7.45
C ASN A 84 2.10 16.05 6.22
N PHE A 85 1.64 15.48 5.09
CA PHE A 85 2.38 15.36 3.83
C PHE A 85 2.02 16.42 2.79
#